data_AF-A0A8J2PUE0-F1
#
_entry.id   AF-A0A8J2PUE0-F1
#
_cell.length_a   1.000
_cell.length_b   1.000
_cell.length_c   1.000
_cell.angle_alpha   90.00
_cell.angle_beta   90.00
_cell.angle_gamma   90.00
#
_symmetry.space_group_name_H-M   'P 1'
#
loop_
_entity.id
_entity.type
_entity.pdbx_description
1 polymer ?
#
loop_
_entity_poly.entity_id
_entity_poly.type
_entity_poly.pdbx_seq_one_letter_code
_entity_poly.pdbx_strand_id
1 'polypeptide(L)'
;METLGLMFGRTDQIIKAMIIQVKATPAPKEGNPETLVQYSNQVANLVSTMKTLGKVAHMVNPQLLEDILTKLPYQLQFQWCSQLLGSVNEPNLVDLSPWISEMALTASFLPTKVYF
;
A
#
# COMPACT_ATOMS: atom_id res chain seq x y z
N MET A 1 16.39 28.16 15.18
CA MET A 1 16.55 26.83 14.54
C MET A 1 15.76 25.73 15.28
N GLU A 2 14.57 26.02 15.84
CA GLU A 2 13.86 25.04 16.71
C GLU A 2 12.56 24.50 16.11
N THR A 3 11.98 25.19 15.12
CA THR A 3 10.71 24.78 14.49
C THR A 3 10.86 23.55 13.59
N LEU A 4 12.02 23.36 12.96
CA LEU A 4 12.28 22.18 12.13
C LEU A 4 12.35 20.91 12.98
N GLY A 5 13.06 20.90 14.11
CA GLY A 5 13.19 19.71 14.97
C GLY A 5 11.86 19.24 15.56
N LEU A 6 11.01 20.17 15.98
CA LEU A 6 9.66 19.87 16.49
C LEU A 6 8.73 19.32 15.39
N MET A 7 8.79 19.87 14.18
CA MET A 7 8.00 19.36 13.05
C MET A 7 8.53 18.02 12.51
N PHE A 8 9.85 17.82 12.46
CA PHE A 8 10.47 16.56 12.04
C PHE A 8 10.17 15.41 13.01
N GLY A 9 10.18 15.66 14.31
CA GLY A 9 9.77 14.67 15.32
C GLY A 9 8.30 14.27 15.17
N ARG A 10 7.42 15.24 14.88
CA ARG A 10 5.98 15.00 14.70
C ARG A 10 5.66 14.30 13.38
N THR A 11 6.36 14.62 12.29
CA THR A 11 6.17 13.95 10.98
C THR A 11 6.64 12.51 10.97
N ASP A 12 7.75 12.19 11.66
CA ASP A 12 8.21 10.81 11.82
C ASP A 12 7.20 9.95 12.61
N GLN A 13 6.64 10.53 13.68
CA GLN A 13 5.58 9.88 14.47
C GLN A 13 4.31 9.63 13.65
N ILE A 14 3.89 10.58 12.81
CA ILE A 14 2.72 10.42 11.93
C ILE A 14 2.96 9.24 10.97
N ILE A 15 4.12 9.17 10.33
CA ILE A 15 4.43 8.08 9.39
C ILE A 15 4.47 6.74 10.11
N LYS A 16 5.11 6.66 11.28
CA LYS A 16 5.11 5.44 12.10
C LYS A 16 3.69 5.01 12.47
N ALA A 17 2.84 5.94 12.89
CA ALA A 17 1.44 5.66 13.21
C ALA A 17 0.67 5.14 11.99
N MET A 18 0.87 5.72 10.81
CA MET A 18 0.23 5.24 9.57
C MET A 18 0.76 3.89 9.10
N ILE A 19 2.07 3.62 9.25
CA ILE A 19 2.63 2.28 8.99
C ILE A 19 1.99 1.25 9.92
N ILE A 20 1.86 1.57 11.20
CA ILE A 20 1.19 0.70 12.18
C ILE A 20 -0.28 0.46 11.77
N GLN A 21 -0.99 1.50 11.30
CA GLN A 21 -2.36 1.35 10.82
C GLN A 21 -2.46 0.43 9.60
N VAL A 22 -1.63 0.63 8.57
CA VAL A 22 -1.62 -0.25 7.39
C VAL A 22 -1.26 -1.68 7.75
N LYS A 23 -0.32 -1.87 8.70
CA LYS A 23 0.01 -3.20 9.26
C LYS A 23 -1.13 -3.80 10.08
N ALA A 24 -1.95 -3.00 10.75
CA ALA A 24 -3.12 -3.46 11.50
C ALA A 24 -4.32 -3.77 10.60
N THR A 25 -4.36 -3.24 9.38
CA THR A 25 -5.49 -3.44 8.47
C THR A 25 -5.62 -4.90 8.08
N PRO A 26 -6.84 -5.45 8.15
CA PRO A 26 -7.07 -6.85 7.81
C PRO A 26 -6.66 -7.13 6.37
N ALA A 27 -6.18 -8.35 6.14
CA ALA A 27 -5.90 -8.83 4.80
C ALA A 27 -7.18 -8.77 3.93
N PRO A 28 -7.12 -8.29 2.68
CA PRO A 28 -8.24 -8.34 1.76
C PRO A 28 -8.77 -9.77 1.63
N LYS A 29 -10.09 -9.94 1.72
CA LYS A 29 -10.74 -11.24 1.61
C LYS A 29 -10.98 -11.58 0.14
N GLU A 30 -10.63 -12.79 -0.24
CA GLU A 30 -10.94 -13.33 -1.56
C GLU A 30 -12.46 -13.36 -1.77
N GLY A 31 -12.92 -12.83 -2.92
CA GLY A 31 -14.35 -12.72 -3.24
C GLY A 31 -15.08 -11.51 -2.65
N ASN A 32 -14.41 -10.67 -1.83
CA ASN A 32 -14.98 -9.41 -1.36
C ASN A 32 -14.17 -8.19 -1.87
N PRO A 33 -14.58 -7.59 -3.01
CA PRO A 33 -13.83 -6.48 -3.61
C PRO A 33 -13.77 -5.24 -2.73
N GLU A 34 -14.75 -5.02 -1.85
CA GLU A 34 -14.78 -3.87 -0.94
C GLU A 34 -13.58 -3.87 0.02
N THR A 35 -13.18 -5.05 0.50
CA THR A 35 -12.01 -5.18 1.40
C THR A 35 -10.69 -4.84 0.70
N LEU A 36 -10.59 -5.14 -0.61
CA LEU A 36 -9.42 -4.77 -1.41
C LEU A 36 -9.39 -3.26 -1.68
N VAL A 37 -10.54 -2.64 -1.92
CA VAL A 37 -10.66 -1.18 -2.07
C VAL A 37 -10.30 -0.44 -0.79
N GLN A 38 -10.77 -0.91 0.37
CA GLN A 38 -10.41 -0.31 1.66
C GLN A 38 -8.91 -0.42 1.92
N TYR A 39 -8.31 -1.58 1.62
CA TYR A 39 -6.88 -1.80 1.76
C TYR A 39 -6.07 -0.90 0.81
N SER A 40 -6.45 -0.83 -0.48
CA SER A 40 -5.76 0.01 -1.47
C SER A 40 -5.79 1.48 -1.09
N ASN A 41 -6.93 1.99 -0.62
CA ASN A 41 -7.09 3.37 -0.19
C ASN A 41 -6.17 3.70 1.00
N GLN A 42 -6.00 2.78 1.95
CA GLN A 42 -5.07 3.00 3.06
C GLN A 42 -3.61 3.03 2.61
N VAL A 43 -3.21 2.12 1.71
CA VAL A 43 -1.85 2.11 1.15
C VAL A 43 -1.59 3.39 0.35
N ALA A 44 -2.55 3.82 -0.47
CA ALA A 44 -2.47 5.08 -1.21
C ALA A 44 -2.37 6.30 -0.29
N ASN A 45 -3.13 6.33 0.81
CA ASN A 45 -3.07 7.39 1.80
C ASN A 45 -1.70 7.44 2.52
N LEU A 46 -1.13 6.28 2.83
CA LEU A 46 0.21 6.16 3.41
C LEU A 46 1.26 6.77 2.46
N VAL A 47 1.26 6.36 1.20
CA VAL A 47 2.21 6.85 0.19
C VAL A 47 2.01 8.34 -0.07
N SER A 48 0.77 8.80 -0.18
CA SER A 48 0.44 10.23 -0.34
C SER A 48 0.97 11.05 0.84
N THR A 49 0.73 10.61 2.07
CA THR A 49 1.20 11.31 3.27
C THR A 49 2.73 11.31 3.34
N MET A 50 3.40 10.21 3.04
CA MET A 50 4.87 10.18 2.98
C MET A 50 5.41 11.15 1.91
N LYS A 51 4.71 11.33 0.77
CA LYS A 51 5.09 12.29 -0.28
C LYS A 51 4.92 13.73 0.22
N THR A 52 3.76 14.05 0.79
CA THR A 52 3.47 15.39 1.33
C THR A 52 4.44 15.80 2.44
N LEU A 53 4.86 14.85 3.28
CA LEU A 53 5.81 15.10 4.37
C LEU A 53 7.29 15.06 3.92
N GLY A 54 7.57 14.83 2.62
CA GLY A 54 8.93 14.79 2.07
C GLY A 54 9.76 13.59 2.55
N LYS A 55 9.12 12.52 3.03
CA LYS A 55 9.75 11.36 3.68
C LYS A 55 9.86 10.18 2.72
N VAL A 56 10.41 10.45 1.54
CA VAL A 56 10.54 9.50 0.43
C VAL A 56 11.44 8.31 0.78
N ALA A 57 12.39 8.49 1.69
CA ALA A 57 13.28 7.41 2.15
C ALA A 57 12.53 6.21 2.77
N HIS A 58 11.34 6.41 3.34
CA HIS A 58 10.53 5.29 3.85
C HIS A 58 9.77 4.54 2.74
N MET A 59 9.57 5.16 1.57
CA MET A 59 8.87 4.53 0.45
C MET A 59 9.71 3.48 -0.26
N VAL A 60 11.04 3.62 -0.19
CA VAL A 60 12.02 2.68 -0.72
C VAL A 60 12.41 1.61 0.31
N ASN A 61 11.70 1.52 1.44
CA ASN A 61 11.97 0.50 2.44
C ASN A 61 11.42 -0.87 1.97
N PRO A 62 12.29 -1.85 1.65
CA PRO A 62 11.86 -3.14 1.14
C PRO A 62 11.05 -3.94 2.17
N GLN A 63 11.32 -3.76 3.47
CA GLN A 63 10.57 -4.45 4.52
C GLN A 63 9.10 -4.01 4.53
N LEU A 64 8.85 -2.69 4.39
CA LEU A 64 7.50 -2.15 4.38
C LEU A 64 6.73 -2.57 3.12
N LEU A 65 7.43 -2.69 2.00
CA LEU A 65 6.87 -3.24 0.76
C LEU A 65 6.42 -4.69 0.99
N GLU A 66 7.28 -5.53 1.56
CA GLU A 66 6.99 -6.93 1.86
C GLU A 66 5.81 -7.08 2.84
N ASP A 67 5.78 -6.29 3.91
CA ASP A 67 4.66 -6.25 4.87
C ASP A 67 3.31 -5.96 4.19
N ILE A 68 3.31 -5.07 3.19
CA ILE A 68 2.10 -4.70 2.45
C ILE A 68 1.74 -5.77 1.42
N LEU A 69 2.73 -6.36 0.75
CA LEU A 69 2.55 -7.38 -0.28
C LEU A 69 2.05 -8.70 0.31
N THR A 70 2.64 -9.15 1.41
CA THR A 70 2.29 -10.42 2.08
C THR A 70 0.85 -10.47 2.59
N LYS A 71 0.23 -9.31 2.84
CA LYS A 71 -1.18 -9.20 3.21
C LYS A 71 -2.14 -9.39 2.03
N LEU A 72 -1.68 -9.21 0.79
CA LEU A 72 -2.54 -9.42 -0.38
C LEU A 72 -2.83 -10.91 -0.57
N PRO A 73 -3.97 -11.29 -1.17
CA PRO A 73 -4.20 -12.65 -1.64
C PRO A 73 -3.07 -13.15 -2.54
N TYR A 74 -2.73 -14.43 -2.43
CA TYR A 74 -1.62 -15.05 -3.18
C TYR A 74 -1.69 -14.80 -4.69
N GLN A 75 -2.91 -14.80 -5.25
CA GLN A 75 -3.11 -14.55 -6.68
C GLN A 75 -2.70 -13.13 -7.10
N LEU A 76 -2.94 -12.13 -6.25
CA LEU A 76 -2.48 -10.76 -6.48
C LEU A 76 -0.96 -10.65 -6.28
N GLN A 77 -0.40 -11.32 -5.27
CA GLN A 77 1.06 -11.36 -5.08
C GLN A 77 1.76 -11.92 -6.32
N PHE A 78 1.24 -13.02 -6.89
CA PHE A 78 1.77 -13.62 -8.10
C PHE A 78 1.68 -12.68 -9.31
N GLN A 79 0.54 -12.00 -9.51
CA GLN A 79 0.37 -11.03 -10.59
C GLN A 79 1.35 -9.87 -10.48
N TRP A 80 1.57 -9.34 -9.27
CA TRP A 80 2.57 -8.31 -9.02
C TRP A 80 3.98 -8.80 -9.37
N CYS A 81 4.39 -9.95 -8.84
CA CYS A 81 5.71 -10.52 -9.14
C CYS A 81 5.91 -10.78 -10.64
N SER A 82 4.85 -11.22 -11.34
CA SER A 82 4.90 -11.42 -12.78
C SER A 82 5.10 -10.11 -13.55
N GLN A 83 4.53 -9.00 -13.08
CA GLN A 83 4.72 -7.69 -13.71
C GLN A 83 6.18 -7.22 -13.58
N LEU A 84 6.85 -7.57 -12.47
CA LEU A 84 8.23 -7.18 -12.18
C LEU A 84 9.28 -7.95 -12.97
N LEU A 85 8.94 -9.10 -13.58
CA LEU A 85 9.88 -9.89 -14.39
C LEU A 85 10.47 -9.11 -15.59
N GLY A 86 9.85 -8.00 -16.00
CA GLY A 86 10.35 -7.10 -17.04
C GLY A 86 10.93 -5.77 -16.53
N SER A 87 10.99 -5.55 -15.22
CA SER A 87 11.46 -4.29 -14.62
C SER A 87 12.96 -4.33 -14.30
N VAL A 88 13.66 -3.23 -14.61
CA VAL A 88 15.10 -3.07 -14.35
C VAL A 88 15.37 -2.53 -12.93
N ASN A 89 14.36 -1.92 -12.29
CA ASN A 89 14.49 -1.26 -11.00
C ASN A 89 13.89 -2.10 -9.87
N GLU A 90 14.44 -1.94 -8.66
CA GLU A 90 13.87 -2.54 -7.45
C GLU A 90 12.49 -1.93 -7.16
N PRO A 91 11.44 -2.76 -7.03
CA PRO A 91 10.09 -2.29 -6.77
C PRO A 91 10.02 -1.57 -5.43
N ASN A 92 9.21 -0.51 -5.36
CA ASN A 92 8.99 0.20 -4.12
C ASN A 92 7.51 0.57 -3.96
N LEU A 93 7.18 1.24 -2.84
CA LEU A 93 5.79 1.58 -2.51
C LEU A 93 5.14 2.56 -3.49
N VAL A 94 5.94 3.35 -4.21
CA VAL A 94 5.45 4.27 -5.25
C VAL A 94 4.96 3.50 -6.47
N ASP A 95 5.54 2.34 -6.75
CA ASP A 95 5.12 1.45 -7.85
C ASP A 95 3.95 0.56 -7.41
N LEU A 96 4.03 0.02 -6.20
CA LEU A 96 3.01 -0.91 -5.69
C LEU A 96 1.66 -0.21 -5.44
N SER A 97 1.66 0.99 -4.86
CA SER A 97 0.42 1.71 -4.51
C SER A 97 -0.53 1.94 -5.70
N PRO A 98 -0.11 2.48 -6.85
CA PRO A 98 -0.99 2.66 -8.00
C PRO A 98 -1.46 1.31 -8.56
N TRP A 99 -0.61 0.29 -8.55
CA TRP A 99 -0.99 -1.04 -9.00
C TRP A 99 -2.08 -1.68 -8.13
N ILE A 100 -1.97 -1.63 -6.79
CA ILE A 100 -3.03 -2.14 -5.89
C ILE A 100 -4.33 -1.37 -6.11
N SER A 101 -4.27 -0.04 -6.32
CA SER A 101 -5.44 0.78 -6.62
C SER A 101 -6.10 0.38 -7.95
N GLU A 102 -5.32 0.06 -8.98
CA GLU A 102 -5.83 -0.46 -10.25
C GLU A 102 -6.52 -1.81 -10.05
N MET A 103 -5.91 -2.75 -9.32
CA MET A 103 -6.52 -4.05 -9.02
C MET A 103 -7.81 -3.92 -8.20
N ALA A 104 -7.86 -2.98 -7.26
CA ALA A 104 -9.06 -2.67 -6.50
C ALA A 104 -10.18 -2.09 -7.39
N LEU A 105 -9.85 -1.21 -8.32
CA LEU A 105 -10.78 -0.69 -9.32
C LEU A 105 -11.28 -1.82 -10.23
N THR A 106 -10.40 -2.67 -10.74
CA THR A 106 -10.79 -3.86 -11.54
C THR A 106 -11.73 -4.76 -10.75
N ALA A 107 -11.44 -5.01 -9.47
CA ALA A 107 -12.28 -5.82 -8.60
C ALA A 107 -13.67 -5.20 -8.38
N SER A 108 -13.78 -3.87 -8.37
CA SER A 108 -15.08 -3.17 -8.25
C SER A 108 -15.99 -3.36 -9.47
N PHE A 109 -15.42 -3.66 -10.65
CA PHE A 109 -16.18 -3.95 -11.87
C PHE A 109 -16.56 -5.43 -12.01
N LEU A 110 -16.05 -6.31 -11.14
CA LEU A 110 -16.39 -7.73 -11.21
C LEU A 110 -17.86 -7.94 -10.79
N PRO A 111 -18.63 -8.74 -11.55
CA PRO A 111 -19.97 -9.12 -11.13
C PRO A 111 -19.88 -9.89 -9.81
N THR A 112 -20.47 -9.34 -8.74
CA THR A 112 -20.53 -10.00 -7.44
C THR A 112 -21.28 -11.32 -7.63
N LYS A 113 -20.62 -12.45 -7.33
CA LYS A 113 -21.31 -13.74 -7.32
C LYS A 113 -22.31 -13.72 -6.17
N VAL A 114 -23.58 -13.41 -6.49
CA VAL A 114 -24.71 -13.71 -5.62
C VAL A 114 -24.84 -15.23 -5.60
N TYR A 115 -24.30 -15.87 -4.58
CA TYR A 115 -24.64 -17.26 -4.28
C TYR A 115 -26.08 -17.26 -3.76
N PHE A 116 -26.99 -17.80 -4.58
CA PHE A 116 -28.37 -18.13 -4.18
C PHE A 116 -28.38 -19.33 -3.24
#